data_AF-A0A3C2EHM2-F1
#
_entry.id   AF-A0A3C2EHM2-F1
#
_cell.length_a   1.000
_cell.length_b   1.000
_cell.length_c   1.000
_cell.angle_alpha   90.00
_cell.angle_beta   90.00
_cell.angle_gamma   90.00
#
_symmetry.space_group_name_H-M   'P 1'
#
loop_
_entity.id
_entity.type
_entity.pdbx_description
1 polymer ?
#
loop_
_entity_poly.entity_id
_entity_poly.type
_entity_poly.pdbx_seq_one_letter_code
_entity_poly.pdbx_strand_id
1 'polypeptide(L)'
;MKIPLVSYLIINLFFIASANGQQPFSSVKDPEITDFATVVQFLSSPDLEGRMTGAKGNQIAASYIASMMQQMKLSPLNPSDNAKPDITGYFQQYDLIQITHEGTKLIFK
;
A
#
# COMPACT_ATOMS: atom_id res chain seq x y z
N MET A 1 -12.24 51.46 -18.65
CA MET A 1 -11.20 51.01 -17.70
C MET A 1 -10.07 50.40 -18.53
N LYS A 2 -8.91 51.06 -18.64
CA LYS A 2 -7.79 50.61 -19.50
C LYS A 2 -6.87 49.74 -18.65
N ILE A 3 -6.81 48.44 -18.94
CA ILE A 3 -5.88 47.53 -18.28
C ILE A 3 -4.46 47.90 -18.73
N PRO A 4 -3.50 48.16 -17.82
CA PRO A 4 -2.17 48.59 -18.19
C PRO A 4 -1.43 47.45 -18.90
N LEU A 5 -0.66 47.79 -19.93
CA LEU A 5 0.12 46.85 -20.77
C LEU A 5 1.04 45.92 -19.96
N VAL A 6 1.48 46.38 -18.77
CA VAL A 6 2.28 45.62 -17.80
C VAL A 6 1.53 44.43 -17.22
N SER A 7 0.20 44.50 -17.12
CA SER A 7 -0.65 43.43 -16.56
C SER A 7 -0.69 42.19 -17.46
N TYR A 8 -0.60 42.37 -18.79
CA TYR A 8 -0.50 41.25 -19.74
C TYR A 8 0.84 40.51 -19.65
N LEU A 9 1.91 41.20 -19.28
CA LEU A 9 3.25 40.61 -19.17
C LEU A 9 3.36 39.68 -17.96
N ILE A 10 2.72 40.03 -16.84
CA ILE A 10 2.69 39.21 -15.63
C ILE A 10 1.90 37.92 -15.84
N ILE A 11 0.75 37.98 -16.53
CA ILE A 11 -0.10 36.79 -16.77
C ILE A 11 0.61 35.74 -17.64
N ASN A 12 1.39 36.16 -18.64
CA ASN A 12 2.16 35.22 -19.47
C ASN A 12 3.34 34.58 -18.71
N LEU A 13 3.92 35.28 -17.73
CA LEU A 13 5.06 34.74 -16.97
C LEU A 13 4.67 33.58 -16.04
N PHE A 14 3.45 33.62 -15.48
CA PHE A 14 2.95 32.55 -14.62
C PHE A 14 2.56 31.27 -15.38
N PHE A 15 2.24 31.36 -16.68
CA PHE A 15 1.78 30.20 -17.46
C PHE A 15 2.92 29.28 -17.93
N ILE A 16 4.12 29.81 -18.16
CA ILE A 16 5.27 29.04 -18.68
C ILE A 16 5.94 28.19 -17.59
N ALA A 17 5.82 28.58 -16.31
CA ALA A 17 6.41 27.84 -15.20
C ALA A 17 5.75 26.46 -14.95
N SER A 18 4.49 26.26 -15.37
CA SER A 18 3.76 25.00 -15.17
C SER A 18 4.08 23.91 -16.20
N ALA A 19 4.77 24.23 -17.30
CA ALA A 19 5.04 23.26 -18.38
C ALA A 19 6.27 22.37 -18.15
N ASN A 20 7.19 22.75 -17.24
CA ASN A 20 8.45 22.01 -17.03
C ASN A 20 8.37 20.92 -15.94
N GLY A 21 7.18 20.64 -15.39
CA GLY A 21 7.00 19.66 -14.32
C GLY A 21 6.66 18.23 -14.77
N GLN A 22 6.36 18.00 -16.05
CA GLN A 22 6.01 16.67 -16.56
C GLN A 22 7.27 15.97 -17.09
N GLN A 23 8.03 15.38 -16.16
CA GLN A 23 9.01 14.35 -16.54
C GLN A 23 8.25 13.22 -17.23
N PRO A 24 8.69 12.74 -18.41
CA PRO A 24 8.10 11.57 -19.03
C PRO A 24 8.15 10.40 -18.03
N PHE A 25 7.09 9.59 -17.98
CA PHE A 25 7.10 8.36 -17.18
C PHE A 25 8.33 7.54 -17.57
N SER A 26 9.34 7.52 -16.70
CA SER A 26 10.49 6.64 -16.86
C SER A 26 9.98 5.22 -16.99
N SER A 27 10.53 4.45 -17.93
CA SER A 27 10.21 3.04 -18.10
C SER A 27 10.29 2.36 -16.74
N VAL A 28 9.16 1.88 -16.24
CA VAL A 28 9.11 1.13 -14.99
C VAL A 28 9.98 -0.09 -15.20
N LYS A 29 11.03 -0.25 -14.38
CA LYS A 29 11.86 -1.46 -14.40
C LYS A 29 10.97 -2.64 -14.02
N ASP A 30 11.02 -3.71 -14.80
CA ASP A 30 10.34 -4.95 -14.43
C ASP A 30 10.91 -5.47 -13.10
N PRO A 31 10.06 -6.00 -12.21
CA PRO A 31 10.52 -6.50 -10.92
C PRO A 31 11.44 -7.71 -11.12
N GLU A 32 12.60 -7.69 -10.47
CA GLU A 32 13.57 -8.78 -10.43
C GLU A 32 13.41 -9.61 -9.14
N ILE A 33 13.86 -10.87 -9.16
CA ILE A 33 13.78 -11.76 -7.98
C ILE A 33 14.47 -11.14 -6.75
N THR A 34 15.56 -10.42 -6.97
CA THR A 34 16.33 -9.75 -5.91
C THR A 34 15.53 -8.67 -5.18
N ASP A 35 14.55 -8.05 -5.84
CA ASP A 35 13.74 -6.99 -5.26
C ASP A 35 12.87 -7.50 -4.10
N PHE A 36 12.61 -8.82 -4.06
CA PHE A 36 11.81 -9.47 -3.01
C PHE A 36 12.65 -10.16 -1.94
N ALA A 37 13.97 -10.26 -2.10
CA ALA A 37 14.83 -11.07 -1.24
C ALA A 37 14.71 -10.67 0.24
N THR A 38 14.74 -9.38 0.54
CA THR A 38 14.61 -8.84 1.90
C THR A 38 13.25 -9.14 2.52
N VAL A 39 12.18 -9.00 1.73
CA VAL A 39 10.80 -9.26 2.18
C VAL A 39 10.63 -10.74 2.52
N VAL A 40 11.13 -11.62 1.65
CA VAL A 40 11.10 -13.07 1.87
C VAL A 40 11.94 -13.44 3.08
N GLN A 41 13.15 -12.87 3.23
CA GLN A 41 14.02 -13.14 4.37
C GLN A 41 13.35 -12.75 5.70
N PHE A 42 12.72 -11.59 5.77
CA PHE A 42 12.00 -11.16 6.96
C PHE A 42 10.78 -12.05 7.22
N LEU A 43 9.88 -12.21 6.25
CA LEU A 43 8.65 -12.99 6.45
C LEU A 43 8.88 -14.47 6.71
N SER A 44 10.04 -15.01 6.31
CA SER A 44 10.46 -16.38 6.59
C SER A 44 11.23 -16.53 7.90
N SER A 45 11.59 -15.45 8.58
CA SER A 45 12.45 -15.49 9.77
C SER A 45 11.80 -16.21 10.97
N PRO A 46 12.62 -16.69 11.92
CA PRO A 46 12.15 -17.27 13.18
C PRO A 46 11.34 -16.28 14.05
N ASP A 47 11.55 -14.97 13.90
CA ASP A 47 10.81 -13.96 14.68
C ASP A 47 9.31 -13.97 14.36
N LEU A 48 8.95 -14.55 13.21
CA LEU A 48 7.58 -14.76 12.77
C LEU A 48 7.11 -16.21 12.99
N GLU A 49 7.72 -16.96 13.91
CA GLU A 49 7.22 -18.26 14.32
C GLU A 49 5.78 -18.15 14.91
N GLY A 50 4.98 -19.20 14.72
CA GLY A 50 3.56 -19.17 15.08
C GLY A 50 2.75 -18.30 14.12
N ARG A 51 2.67 -18.73 12.85
CA ARG A 51 1.95 -18.02 11.76
C ARG A 51 0.48 -18.42 11.61
N MET A 52 -0.01 -19.29 12.49
CA MET A 52 -1.42 -19.61 12.55
C MET A 52 -2.24 -18.36 12.86
N THR A 53 -3.47 -18.30 12.35
CA THR A 53 -4.37 -17.19 12.62
C THR A 53 -4.55 -17.01 14.13
N GLY A 54 -4.39 -15.77 14.60
CA GLY A 54 -4.47 -15.42 16.02
C GLY A 54 -3.16 -15.63 16.81
N ALA A 55 -2.12 -16.21 16.21
CA ALA A 55 -0.81 -16.32 16.85
C ALA A 55 0.06 -15.06 16.64
N LYS A 56 1.10 -14.91 17.47
CA LYS A 56 1.97 -13.72 17.50
C LYS A 56 2.65 -13.45 16.15
N GLY A 57 3.16 -14.48 15.49
CA GLY A 57 3.83 -14.35 14.19
C GLY A 57 2.91 -13.80 13.11
N ASN A 58 1.61 -14.16 13.14
CA ASN A 58 0.61 -13.61 12.23
C ASN A 58 0.42 -12.09 12.43
N GLN A 59 0.32 -11.62 13.68
CA GLN A 59 0.17 -10.19 13.98
C GLN A 59 1.39 -9.37 13.53
N ILE A 60 2.60 -9.90 13.75
CA ILE A 60 3.85 -9.27 13.31
C ILE A 60 3.91 -9.22 11.78
N ALA A 61 3.58 -10.32 11.09
CA ALA A 61 3.52 -10.38 9.63
C ALA A 61 2.56 -9.32 9.06
N ALA A 62 1.34 -9.26 9.61
CA ALA A 62 0.31 -8.34 9.17
C ALA A 62 0.76 -6.88 9.36
N SER A 63 1.34 -6.57 10.52
CA SER A 63 1.83 -5.21 10.82
C SER A 63 2.96 -4.80 9.88
N TYR A 64 3.88 -5.72 9.55
CA TYR A 64 4.96 -5.48 8.61
C TYR A 64 4.44 -5.18 7.20
N ILE A 65 3.53 -6.01 6.68
CA ILE A 65 2.93 -5.81 5.36
C ILE A 65 2.17 -4.48 5.30
N ALA A 66 1.37 -4.16 6.33
CA ALA A 66 0.66 -2.87 6.41
C ALA A 66 1.63 -1.68 6.43
N SER A 67 2.75 -1.79 7.13
CA SER A 67 3.79 -0.76 7.16
C SER A 67 4.42 -0.55 5.79
N MET A 68 4.69 -1.62 5.05
CA MET A 68 5.17 -1.54 3.67
C MET A 68 4.15 -0.87 2.74
N MET A 69 2.86 -1.21 2.85
CA MET A 69 1.80 -0.59 2.06
C MET A 69 1.71 0.92 2.33
N GLN A 70 1.80 1.32 3.60
CA GLN A 70 1.85 2.72 4.00
C GLN A 70 3.08 3.44 3.43
N GLN A 71 4.26 2.82 3.49
CA GLN A 71 5.49 3.37 2.92
C GLN A 71 5.36 3.57 1.40
N MET A 72 4.69 2.65 0.71
CA MET A 72 4.39 2.74 -0.72
C MET A 72 3.23 3.70 -1.04
N LYS A 73 2.63 4.35 -0.04
CA LYS A 73 1.48 5.25 -0.17
C LYS A 73 0.28 4.61 -0.87
N LEU A 74 0.11 3.30 -0.69
CA LEU A 74 -1.07 2.60 -1.18
C LEU A 74 -2.29 3.03 -0.36
N SER A 75 -3.44 3.14 -1.01
CA SER A 75 -4.70 3.38 -0.31
C SER A 75 -5.28 2.04 0.18
N PRO A 76 -5.79 1.98 1.41
CA PRO A 76 -6.52 0.81 1.87
C PRO A 76 -7.78 0.59 1.03
N LEU A 77 -8.25 -0.65 0.94
CA LEU A 77 -9.36 -1.05 0.05
C LEU A 77 -10.69 -0.37 0.41
N ASN A 78 -10.92 -0.08 1.70
CA ASN A 78 -12.11 0.59 2.21
C ASN A 78 -11.69 1.69 3.19
N PRO A 79 -11.14 2.83 2.71
CA PRO A 79 -10.76 3.92 3.58
C PRO A 79 -12.03 4.46 4.25
N SER A 80 -12.10 4.43 5.58
CA SER A 80 -13.10 5.23 6.27
C SER A 80 -12.75 6.70 6.07
N ASP A 81 -13.71 7.52 5.64
CA ASP A 81 -13.52 8.95 5.36
C ASP A 81 -12.98 9.74 6.58
N ASN A 82 -13.08 9.16 7.78
CA ASN A 82 -12.61 9.74 9.04
C ASN A 82 -11.45 8.97 9.69
N ALA A 83 -10.87 7.97 9.00
CA ALA A 83 -9.76 7.22 9.55
C ALA A 83 -8.50 8.09 9.62
N LYS A 84 -7.95 8.24 10.82
CA LYS A 84 -6.56 8.66 10.98
C LYS A 84 -5.67 7.68 10.19
N PRO A 85 -4.54 8.13 9.63
CA PRO A 85 -3.58 7.23 8.99
C PRO A 85 -3.05 6.25 10.04
N ASP A 86 -3.65 5.07 10.09
CA ASP A 86 -3.31 3.97 10.96
C ASP A 86 -3.11 2.71 10.10
N ILE A 87 -2.19 1.85 10.51
CA ILE A 87 -1.87 0.60 9.81
C ILE A 87 -3.05 -0.37 9.78
N THR A 88 -4.00 -0.22 10.71
CA THR A 88 -5.19 -1.07 10.79
C THR A 88 -6.12 -0.91 9.58
N GLY A 89 -6.05 0.22 8.87
CA GLY A 89 -6.82 0.42 7.63
C GLY A 89 -6.45 -0.57 6.52
N TYR A 90 -5.25 -1.14 6.56
CA TYR A 90 -4.80 -2.16 5.59
C TYR A 90 -5.24 -3.57 5.97
N PHE A 91 -5.77 -3.79 7.17
CA PHE A 91 -6.22 -5.11 7.60
C PHE A 91 -7.56 -5.45 6.97
N GLN A 92 -7.62 -6.65 6.41
CA GLN A 92 -8.83 -7.19 5.83
C GLN A 92 -9.53 -8.07 6.86
N GLN A 93 -10.85 -7.90 6.97
CA GLN A 93 -11.68 -8.81 7.74
C GLN A 93 -11.93 -10.07 6.92
N TYR A 94 -11.73 -11.22 7.56
CA TYR A 94 -12.00 -12.53 6.98
C TYR A 94 -12.86 -13.33 7.94
N ASP A 95 -13.88 -13.99 7.40
CA ASP A 95 -14.65 -14.96 8.15
C ASP A 95 -13.82 -16.23 8.34
N LEU A 96 -13.61 -16.62 9.59
CA LEU A 96 -12.90 -17.85 9.95
C LEU A 96 -13.81 -19.05 9.71
N ILE A 97 -13.64 -19.71 8.56
CA ILE A 97 -14.33 -20.97 8.28
C ILE A 97 -13.51 -22.11 8.88
N GLN A 98 -14.03 -22.76 9.92
CA GLN A 98 -13.37 -23.90 10.52
C GLN A 98 -13.65 -25.17 9.72
N ILE A 99 -12.63 -25.65 9.00
CA ILE A 99 -12.73 -26.90 8.24
C ILE A 99 -12.47 -28.06 9.20
N THR A 100 -13.50 -28.87 9.48
CA THR A 100 -13.33 -30.13 10.22
C THR A 100 -13.14 -31.25 9.21
N HIS A 101 -12.04 -32.00 9.34
CA HIS A 101 -11.75 -33.13 8.47
C HIS A 101 -12.34 -34.41 9.08
N GLU A 102 -13.50 -34.86 8.59
CA GLU A 102 -14.02 -36.20 8.89
C GLU A 102 -13.73 -37.13 7.70
N GLY A 103 -12.65 -37.91 7.79
CA GLY A 103 -12.27 -38.85 6.74
C GLY A 103 -11.88 -38.17 5.42
N THR A 104 -12.54 -38.52 4.31
CA THR A 104 -12.25 -38.00 2.95
C THR A 104 -13.10 -36.79 2.54
N LYS A 105 -13.95 -36.28 3.45
CA LYS A 105 -14.93 -35.23 3.13
C LYS A 105 -14.62 -33.96 3.93
N LEU A 106 -14.52 -32.83 3.22
CA LEU A 106 -14.42 -31.51 3.81
C LEU A 106 -15.83 -31.03 4.19
N ILE A 107 -16.03 -30.70 5.46
CA ILE A 107 -17.27 -30.09 5.97
C ILE A 107 -16.96 -28.66 6.39
N PHE A 108 -17.65 -27.71 5.77
CA PHE A 108 -17.63 -26.29 6.14
C PHE A 108 -18.74 -26.06 7.17
N LYS A 109 -18.40 -25.48 8.33
CA LYS A 109 -19.36 -25.07 9.37
C LYS A 109 -19.54 -23.57 9.35
#